data_AF-A0A0Q9N899-F1
#
_entry.id   AF-A0A0Q9N899-F1
#
_cell.length_a   1.000
_cell.length_b   1.000
_cell.length_c   1.000
_cell.angle_alpha   90.00
_cell.angle_beta   90.00
_cell.angle_gamma   90.00
#
_symmetry.space_group_name_H-M   'P 1'
#
loop_
_entity.id
_entity.type
_entity.pdbx_description
1 polymer ?
#
loop_
_entity_poly.entity_id
_entity_poly.type
_entity_poly.pdbx_seq_one_letter_code
_entity_poly.pdbx_strand_id
1 'polypeptide(L)'
;MQIGLVSTDQRLIDELTNVVYAKPFGWRIFTEANDLQSKSLEQSYSHVILSDRELSYGELEEFLEGMQGQEPTTKIIVLLSNYHDASINEKYVKMCKLMKLDYILPGRSTAVIADEIRAWVDGSNGGQLNQALSGKLITFVGSTPNIGTTLASYGVACMLAMETSKKVGYLCLNLKSSKLHRYLGREEHIFTLDGLRAELKAQSLTPERLLHVCDKPKEAHGLHVLYGNMLREQAEFFTPSEIIHLLRVARGAFDICIIEVSAYWDNAATVSGLLEADSKIVVTTGDIAHFQEDFSRWIRQVGSVFGLQPDAFELMAVQTDRHAKQSEFTIKDIRKETQLHLIGHVSRHGDALARCNQGKLMELLNPTHPMHHEVKAVARKFADFYKLPQRSSVRQETWFQKLIAGKRAVS
;
A
#
# COMPACT_ATOMS: atom_id res chain seq x y z
N MET A 1 -26.22 -5.28 19.07
CA MET A 1 -25.47 -4.04 19.32
C MET A 1 -25.97 -3.00 18.33
N GLN A 2 -26.24 -1.77 18.79
CA GLN A 2 -26.90 -0.73 17.97
C GLN A 2 -25.84 0.28 17.51
N ILE A 3 -25.88 0.62 16.22
CA ILE A 3 -24.94 1.55 15.58
C ILE A 3 -25.75 2.65 14.91
N GLY A 4 -25.46 3.90 15.26
CA GLY A 4 -25.96 5.08 14.56
C GLY A 4 -24.99 5.47 13.46
N LEU A 5 -25.46 5.59 12.22
CA LEU A 5 -24.67 6.06 11.07
C LEU A 5 -25.31 7.33 10.52
N VAL A 6 -24.57 8.44 10.52
CA VAL A 6 -24.96 9.69 9.85
C VAL A 6 -24.20 9.79 8.55
N SER A 7 -24.91 9.55 7.43
CA SER A 7 -24.33 9.64 6.09
C SER A 7 -25.41 9.76 5.03
N THR A 8 -25.14 10.54 3.99
CA THR A 8 -25.93 10.61 2.76
C THR A 8 -25.34 9.74 1.62
N ASP A 9 -24.19 9.09 1.81
CA ASP A 9 -23.51 8.28 0.79
C ASP A 9 -24.08 6.85 0.76
N GLN A 10 -24.97 6.58 -0.21
CA GLN A 10 -25.60 5.28 -0.36
C GLN A 10 -24.59 4.14 -0.56
N ARG A 11 -23.47 4.39 -1.26
CA ARG A 11 -22.46 3.35 -1.49
C ARG A 11 -21.76 2.98 -0.19
N LEU A 12 -21.44 3.97 0.65
CA LEU A 12 -20.87 3.72 1.97
C LEU A 12 -21.87 2.98 2.87
N ILE A 13 -23.14 3.39 2.85
CA ILE A 13 -24.22 2.73 3.59
C ILE A 13 -24.32 1.25 3.18
N ASP A 14 -24.32 0.96 1.88
CA ASP A 14 -24.43 -0.41 1.38
C ASP A 14 -23.20 -1.26 1.78
N GLU A 15 -21.99 -0.71 1.66
CA GLU A 15 -20.74 -1.39 2.06
C GLU A 15 -20.65 -1.64 3.58
N LEU A 16 -21.28 -0.79 4.38
CA LEU A 16 -21.35 -0.99 5.82
C LEU A 16 -22.48 -1.95 6.22
N THR A 17 -23.64 -1.89 5.58
CA THR A 17 -24.81 -2.63 6.07
C THR A 17 -24.97 -4.02 5.46
N ASN A 18 -24.47 -4.24 4.24
CA ASN A 18 -24.67 -5.52 3.51
C ASN A 18 -23.55 -6.55 3.76
N VAL A 19 -22.59 -6.27 4.65
CA VAL A 19 -21.49 -7.19 4.93
C VAL A 19 -21.79 -8.07 6.14
N VAL A 20 -21.26 -9.29 6.12
CA VAL A 20 -21.37 -10.24 7.24
C VAL A 20 -20.41 -9.83 8.36
N TYR A 21 -20.97 -9.41 9.50
CA TYR A 21 -20.23 -9.13 10.73
C TYR A 21 -20.15 -10.35 11.64
N ALA A 22 -19.17 -10.36 12.55
CA ALA A 22 -19.03 -11.44 13.54
C ALA A 22 -20.26 -11.54 14.46
N LYS A 23 -20.94 -10.41 14.69
CA LYS A 23 -22.23 -10.33 15.39
C LYS A 23 -23.20 -9.46 14.59
N PRO A 24 -24.50 -9.81 14.53
CA PRO A 24 -25.48 -8.96 13.85
C PRO A 24 -25.61 -7.60 14.55
N PHE A 25 -25.55 -6.54 13.75
CA PHE A 25 -25.70 -5.16 14.21
C PHE A 25 -27.07 -4.59 13.83
N GLY A 26 -27.67 -3.84 14.75
CA GLY A 26 -28.84 -3.02 14.48
C GLY A 26 -28.37 -1.68 13.96
N TRP A 27 -28.42 -1.48 12.65
CA TRP A 27 -28.06 -0.21 12.02
C TRP A 27 -29.26 0.74 12.06
N ARG A 28 -29.00 1.97 12.51
CA ARG A 28 -29.90 3.11 12.35
C ARG A 28 -29.19 4.15 11.52
N ILE A 29 -29.73 4.42 10.33
CA ILE A 29 -29.17 5.36 9.38
C ILE A 29 -29.91 6.68 9.51
N PHE A 30 -29.16 7.76 9.57
CA PHE A 30 -29.63 9.13 9.68
C PHE A 30 -29.04 9.95 8.55
N THR A 31 -29.85 10.83 7.97
CA THR A 31 -29.38 11.81 6.98
C THR A 31 -28.82 13.04 7.65
N GLU A 32 -29.32 13.40 8.84
CA GLU A 32 -28.91 14.59 9.58
C GLU A 32 -28.41 14.22 10.99
N ALA A 33 -27.40 14.94 11.47
CA ALA A 33 -26.83 14.72 12.80
C ALA A 33 -27.85 15.00 13.93
N ASN A 34 -28.72 16.00 13.75
CA ASN A 34 -29.75 16.37 14.71
C ASN A 34 -30.76 15.23 14.96
N ASP A 35 -31.09 14.47 13.91
CA ASP A 35 -31.98 13.31 14.04
C ASP A 35 -31.34 12.23 14.92
N LEU A 36 -30.04 11.98 14.73
CA LEU A 36 -29.30 11.04 15.58
C LEU A 36 -29.29 11.50 17.04
N GLN A 37 -29.06 12.79 17.31
CA GLN A 37 -29.02 13.31 18.69
C GLN A 37 -30.37 13.15 19.39
N SER A 38 -31.47 13.51 18.70
CA SER A 38 -32.83 13.34 19.23
C SER A 38 -33.15 11.88 19.55
N LYS A 39 -32.72 10.95 18.68
CA LYS A 39 -32.94 9.51 18.87
C LYS A 39 -32.00 8.87 19.88
N SER A 40 -30.83 9.44 20.13
CA SER A 40 -29.92 8.97 21.17
C SER A 40 -30.51 9.16 22.57
N LEU A 41 -31.43 10.11 22.77
CA LEU A 41 -32.18 10.27 24.01
C LEU A 41 -33.21 9.14 24.25
N GLU A 42 -33.72 8.53 23.17
CA GLU A 42 -34.69 7.44 23.24
C GLU A 42 -34.02 6.06 23.33
N GLN A 43 -32.87 5.91 22.67
CA GLN A 43 -32.18 4.63 22.50
C GLN A 43 -30.67 4.84 22.50
N SER A 44 -29.95 4.13 23.36
CA SER A 44 -28.50 4.22 23.41
C SER A 44 -27.82 3.47 22.27
N TYR A 45 -26.75 4.07 21.75
CA TYR A 45 -25.92 3.47 20.71
C TYR A 45 -24.60 3.00 21.31
N SER A 46 -24.11 1.87 20.83
CA SER A 46 -22.75 1.43 21.22
C SER A 46 -21.67 2.20 20.46
N HIS A 47 -21.97 2.53 19.21
CA HIS A 47 -21.09 3.23 18.28
C HIS A 47 -21.92 4.24 17.50
N VAL A 48 -21.33 5.41 17.28
CA VAL A 48 -21.83 6.44 16.39
C VAL A 48 -20.78 6.70 15.34
N ILE A 49 -21.20 6.70 14.08
CA ILE A 49 -20.34 6.94 12.92
C ILE A 49 -20.90 8.16 12.19
N LEU A 50 -20.07 9.17 11.97
CA LEU A 50 -20.49 10.42 11.34
C LEU A 50 -19.42 10.93 10.38
N SER A 51 -19.85 11.44 9.22
CA SER A 51 -18.97 12.09 8.25
C SER A 51 -18.85 13.59 8.50
N ASP A 52 -17.64 14.12 8.35
CA ASP A 52 -17.37 15.57 8.36
C ASP A 52 -18.03 16.35 7.23
N ARG A 53 -18.63 15.68 6.24
CA ARG A 53 -19.35 16.31 5.13
C ARG A 53 -20.69 16.91 5.54
N GLU A 54 -21.29 16.39 6.60
CA GLU A 54 -22.66 16.73 6.99
C GLU A 54 -22.70 17.94 7.93
N LEU A 55 -21.57 18.34 8.52
CA LEU A 55 -21.46 19.41 9.51
C LEU A 55 -20.23 20.28 9.23
N SER A 56 -20.33 21.60 9.42
CA SER A 56 -19.15 22.45 9.44
C SER A 56 -18.24 22.12 10.63
N TYR A 57 -16.99 22.57 10.61
CA TYR A 57 -16.01 22.27 11.68
C TYR A 57 -16.54 22.62 13.09
N GLY A 58 -17.15 23.80 13.25
CA GLY A 58 -17.69 24.24 14.55
C GLY A 58 -18.93 23.45 14.97
N GLU A 59 -19.84 23.17 14.04
CA GLU A 59 -21.04 22.36 14.31
C GLU A 59 -20.67 20.91 14.67
N LEU A 60 -19.64 20.36 14.02
CA LEU A 60 -19.13 19.03 14.31
C LEU A 60 -18.52 18.98 15.72
N GLU A 61 -17.68 19.96 16.08
CA GLU A 61 -17.08 20.04 17.41
C GLU A 61 -18.17 20.12 18.50
N GLU A 62 -19.15 21.02 18.35
CA GLU A 62 -20.28 21.15 19.29
C GLU A 62 -21.12 19.87 19.39
N PHE A 63 -21.42 19.23 18.25
CA PHE A 63 -22.16 17.97 18.20
C PHE A 63 -21.43 16.86 18.96
N LEU A 64 -20.13 16.71 18.72
CA LEU A 64 -19.31 15.66 19.34
C LEU A 64 -19.15 15.87 20.85
N GLU A 65 -18.98 17.13 21.30
CA GLU A 65 -18.95 17.47 22.73
C GLU A 65 -20.28 17.15 23.41
N GLY A 66 -21.40 17.51 22.76
CA GLY A 66 -22.74 17.19 23.24
C GLY A 66 -22.95 15.69 23.39
N MET A 67 -22.56 14.90 22.39
CA MET A 67 -22.67 13.44 22.41
C MET A 67 -21.80 12.79 23.49
N GLN A 68 -20.53 13.19 23.63
CA GLN A 68 -19.64 12.66 24.69
C GLN A 68 -20.13 13.02 26.10
N GLY A 69 -20.76 14.20 26.27
CA GLY A 69 -21.34 14.62 27.54
C GLY A 69 -22.60 13.82 27.91
N GLN A 70 -23.45 13.49 26.94
CA GLN A 70 -24.69 12.75 27.16
C GLN A 70 -24.47 11.24 27.31
N GLU A 71 -23.62 10.65 26.47
CA GLU A 71 -23.33 9.22 26.48
C GLU A 71 -21.81 8.93 26.52
N PRO A 72 -21.16 9.01 27.69
CA PRO A 72 -19.70 8.87 27.81
C PRO A 72 -19.17 7.49 27.42
N THR A 73 -20.03 6.48 27.38
CA THR A 73 -19.66 5.11 27.01
C THR A 73 -19.77 4.83 25.51
N THR A 74 -20.38 5.74 24.75
CA THR A 74 -20.59 5.58 23.30
C THR A 74 -19.28 5.84 22.58
N LYS A 75 -18.87 4.90 21.73
CA LYS A 75 -17.69 5.06 20.89
C LYS A 75 -18.05 5.86 19.65
N ILE A 76 -17.27 6.90 19.34
CA ILE A 76 -17.55 7.76 18.20
C ILE A 76 -16.43 7.61 17.18
N ILE A 77 -16.83 7.39 15.93
CA ILE A 77 -15.95 7.24 14.77
C ILE A 77 -16.26 8.38 13.79
N VAL A 78 -15.27 9.21 13.49
CA VAL A 78 -15.41 10.33 12.54
C VAL A 78 -14.81 9.97 11.19
N LEU A 79 -15.59 10.12 10.12
CA LEU A 79 -15.14 9.89 8.73
C LEU A 79 -14.71 11.22 8.14
N LEU A 80 -13.39 11.44 8.07
CA LEU A 80 -12.83 12.64 7.48
C LEU A 80 -12.77 12.49 5.96
N SER A 81 -13.23 13.50 5.23
CA SER A 81 -13.39 13.42 3.80
C SER A 81 -12.36 14.25 3.02
N ASN A 82 -12.17 13.88 1.76
CA ASN A 82 -11.40 14.68 0.80
C ASN A 82 -12.11 15.97 0.37
N TYR A 83 -13.22 16.36 1.02
CA TYR A 83 -13.96 17.55 0.64
C TYR A 83 -13.20 18.84 0.99
N HIS A 84 -12.34 18.78 2.01
CA HIS A 84 -11.56 19.91 2.48
C HIS A 84 -10.11 19.86 2.00
N ASP A 85 -9.48 21.03 1.91
CA ASP A 85 -8.04 21.14 1.69
C ASP A 85 -7.24 20.51 2.85
N ALA A 86 -6.00 20.12 2.58
CA ALA A 86 -5.12 19.45 3.55
C ALA A 86 -4.98 20.22 4.88
N SER A 87 -4.84 21.54 4.82
CA SER A 87 -4.71 22.39 6.01
C SER A 87 -5.96 22.43 6.89
N ILE A 88 -7.14 22.23 6.29
CA ILE A 88 -8.41 22.13 7.01
C ILE A 88 -8.54 20.72 7.60
N ASN A 89 -8.22 19.68 6.83
CA ASN A 89 -8.21 18.30 7.33
C ASN A 89 -7.28 18.12 8.54
N GLU A 90 -6.14 18.80 8.58
CA GLU A 90 -5.27 18.82 9.77
C GLU A 90 -5.98 19.33 11.02
N LYS A 91 -6.87 20.31 10.90
CA LYS A 91 -7.68 20.81 12.03
C LYS A 91 -8.64 19.74 12.53
N TYR A 92 -9.37 19.08 11.63
CA TYR A 92 -10.29 17.99 11.99
C TYR A 92 -9.55 16.81 12.66
N VAL A 93 -8.39 16.41 12.12
CA VAL A 93 -7.54 15.37 12.73
C VAL A 93 -7.10 15.79 14.13
N LYS A 94 -6.70 17.06 14.31
CA LYS A 94 -6.28 17.59 15.61
C LYS A 94 -7.44 17.58 16.62
N MET A 95 -8.63 18.00 16.20
CA MET A 95 -9.86 17.95 17.01
C MET A 95 -10.15 16.53 17.48
N CYS A 96 -10.20 15.56 16.56
CA CYS A 96 -10.45 14.15 16.88
C CYS A 96 -9.44 13.61 17.90
N LYS A 97 -8.15 13.95 17.76
CA LYS A 97 -7.10 13.54 18.71
C LYS A 97 -7.28 14.16 20.10
N LEU A 98 -7.63 15.45 20.18
CA LEU A 98 -7.83 16.15 21.46
C LEU A 98 -9.05 15.59 22.20
N MET A 99 -10.10 15.28 21.47
CA MET A 99 -11.34 14.68 21.99
C MET A 99 -11.24 13.15 22.20
N LYS A 100 -10.09 12.55 21.86
CA LYS A 100 -9.83 11.09 21.95
C LYS A 100 -10.85 10.24 21.18
N LEU A 101 -11.23 10.70 20.00
CA LEU A 101 -12.16 10.02 19.10
C LEU A 101 -11.41 9.07 18.16
N ASP A 102 -12.08 8.02 17.71
CA ASP A 102 -11.63 7.22 16.57
C ASP A 102 -11.96 8.00 15.29
N TYR A 103 -11.09 7.95 14.29
CA TYR A 103 -11.32 8.66 13.03
C TYR A 103 -10.65 7.96 11.85
N ILE A 104 -11.27 8.06 10.68
CA ILE A 104 -10.73 7.57 9.41
C ILE A 104 -10.21 8.76 8.61
N LEU A 105 -8.98 8.61 8.10
CA LEU A 105 -8.33 9.65 7.32
C LEU A 105 -9.00 9.86 5.95
N PRO A 106 -8.91 11.07 5.38
CA PRO A 106 -9.39 11.34 4.04
C PRO A 106 -8.60 10.53 3.00
N GLY A 107 -9.20 10.25 1.84
CA GLY A 107 -8.56 9.55 0.72
C GLY A 107 -8.71 8.03 0.73
N ARG A 108 -9.49 7.47 1.65
CA ARG A 108 -9.81 6.03 1.69
C ARG A 108 -11.01 5.70 0.82
N SER A 109 -10.99 4.51 0.20
CA SER A 109 -12.18 3.99 -0.48
C SER A 109 -13.25 3.55 0.52
N THR A 110 -14.52 3.48 0.07
CA THR A 110 -15.65 3.05 0.91
C THR A 110 -15.45 1.65 1.51
N ALA A 111 -14.82 0.74 0.77
CA ALA A 111 -14.55 -0.61 1.26
C ALA A 111 -13.51 -0.62 2.39
N VAL A 112 -12.46 0.20 2.29
CA VAL A 112 -11.46 0.33 3.36
C VAL A 112 -12.04 1.03 4.59
N ILE A 113 -12.86 2.06 4.38
CA ILE A 113 -13.64 2.70 5.45
C ILE A 113 -14.49 1.64 6.18
N ALA A 114 -15.20 0.80 5.43
CA ALA A 114 -16.05 -0.25 5.99
C ALA A 114 -15.27 -1.32 6.78
N ASP A 115 -14.08 -1.69 6.32
CA ASP A 115 -13.21 -2.64 7.03
C ASP A 115 -12.63 -2.06 8.33
N GLU A 116 -12.18 -0.80 8.33
CA GLU A 116 -11.69 -0.12 9.52
C GLU A 116 -12.80 -0.01 10.59
N ILE A 117 -14.00 0.41 10.16
CA ILE A 117 -15.19 0.42 11.02
C ILE A 117 -15.47 -0.98 11.57
N ARG A 118 -15.45 -2.02 10.72
CA ARG A 118 -15.67 -3.40 11.16
C ARG A 118 -14.68 -3.82 12.23
N ALA A 119 -13.40 -3.52 12.06
CA ALA A 119 -12.37 -3.87 13.03
C ALA A 119 -12.58 -3.19 14.40
N TRP A 120 -13.06 -1.95 14.42
CA TRP A 120 -13.41 -1.25 15.66
C TRP A 120 -14.66 -1.84 16.32
N VAL A 121 -15.71 -2.04 15.52
CA VAL A 121 -17.04 -2.46 15.97
C VAL A 121 -17.04 -3.91 16.46
N ASP A 122 -16.30 -4.82 15.82
CA ASP A 122 -16.15 -6.22 16.24
C ASP A 122 -15.26 -6.38 17.50
N GLY A 123 -14.64 -5.29 17.99
CA GLY A 123 -13.82 -5.30 19.20
C GLY A 123 -12.41 -5.87 19.00
N SER A 124 -12.01 -6.15 17.76
CA SER A 124 -10.67 -6.62 17.38
C SER A 124 -9.57 -5.60 17.72
N ASN A 125 -9.95 -4.34 17.97
CA ASN A 125 -9.06 -3.20 18.25
C ASN A 125 -9.26 -2.58 19.65
N GLY A 126 -9.69 -3.36 20.64
CA GLY A 126 -9.76 -2.90 22.03
C GLY A 126 -8.40 -2.62 22.67
N GLY A 127 -7.73 -1.54 22.26
CA GLY A 127 -6.49 -1.03 22.86
C GLY A 127 -5.40 -0.74 21.82
N GLN A 128 -5.07 0.54 21.67
CA GLN A 128 -4.02 1.17 20.82
C GLN A 128 -4.47 1.64 19.43
N LEU A 129 -4.40 2.97 19.28
CA LEU A 129 -4.48 3.72 18.03
C LEU A 129 -3.63 3.06 16.90
N ASN A 130 -4.25 2.89 15.73
CA ASN A 130 -3.62 2.63 14.41
C ASN A 130 -3.06 1.23 14.07
N GLN A 131 -3.66 0.12 14.52
CA GLN A 131 -3.35 -1.20 13.93
C GLN A 131 -4.59 -2.08 13.63
N ALA A 132 -5.43 -1.69 12.66
CA ALA A 132 -6.18 -2.68 11.89
C ALA A 132 -6.25 -2.32 10.41
N LEU A 133 -5.24 -2.80 9.68
CA LEU A 133 -5.33 -3.91 8.74
C LEU A 133 -3.90 -4.46 8.70
N SER A 134 -3.70 -5.68 9.22
CA SER A 134 -2.37 -6.31 9.21
C SER A 134 -1.91 -6.44 7.76
N GLY A 135 -0.64 -6.13 7.48
CA GLY A 135 -0.09 -6.11 6.13
C GLY A 135 0.09 -4.70 5.55
N LYS A 136 1.33 -4.32 5.23
CA LYS A 136 1.67 -3.01 4.63
C LYS A 136 1.69 -3.06 3.11
N LEU A 137 1.11 -2.07 2.44
CA LEU A 137 1.12 -1.95 0.98
C LEU A 137 2.12 -0.88 0.54
N ILE A 138 3.11 -1.26 -0.26
CA ILE A 138 4.05 -0.34 -0.90
C ILE A 138 3.86 -0.39 -2.40
N THR A 139 3.42 0.71 -3.01
CA THR A 139 3.14 0.76 -4.45
C THR A 139 4.22 1.51 -5.20
N PHE A 140 4.75 0.88 -6.25
CA PHE A 140 5.72 1.45 -7.19
C PHE A 140 5.00 1.81 -8.50
N VAL A 141 5.14 3.06 -8.91
CA VAL A 141 4.63 3.59 -10.18
C VAL A 141 5.79 4.19 -10.97
N GLY A 142 5.92 3.86 -12.25
CA GLY A 142 6.88 4.55 -13.13
C GLY A 142 6.34 5.91 -13.56
N SER A 143 7.18 6.92 -13.68
CA SER A 143 6.80 8.15 -14.39
C SER A 143 6.53 7.86 -15.87
N THR A 144 7.29 6.91 -16.43
CA THR A 144 7.28 6.56 -17.86
C THR A 144 7.36 5.03 -18.01
N PRO A 145 6.76 4.41 -19.04
CA PRO A 145 6.91 2.98 -19.28
C PRO A 145 8.36 2.55 -19.57
N ASN A 146 8.67 1.27 -19.32
CA ASN A 146 9.94 0.62 -19.67
C ASN A 146 11.22 1.23 -19.07
N ILE A 147 11.11 2.02 -18.00
CA ILE A 147 12.26 2.61 -17.29
C ILE A 147 12.89 1.68 -16.23
N GLY A 148 12.33 0.48 -16.01
CA GLY A 148 12.85 -0.49 -15.04
C GLY A 148 12.12 -0.53 -13.69
N THR A 149 10.89 0.00 -13.61
CA THR A 149 10.03 -0.08 -12.41
C THR A 149 9.84 -1.53 -11.92
N THR A 150 9.65 -2.49 -12.82
CA THR A 150 9.57 -3.92 -12.48
C THR A 150 10.84 -4.41 -11.79
N LEU A 151 12.03 -4.10 -12.35
CA LEU A 151 13.31 -4.52 -11.78
C LEU A 151 13.54 -3.91 -10.38
N ALA A 152 13.24 -2.63 -10.23
CA ALA A 152 13.37 -1.93 -8.96
C ALA A 152 12.41 -2.49 -7.89
N SER A 153 11.11 -2.54 -8.19
CA SER A 153 10.08 -3.02 -7.27
C SER A 153 10.27 -4.48 -6.88
N TYR A 154 10.53 -5.35 -7.86
CA TYR A 154 10.76 -6.78 -7.61
C TYR A 154 12.07 -7.03 -6.85
N GLY A 155 13.13 -6.28 -7.17
CA GLY A 155 14.39 -6.32 -6.42
C GLY A 155 14.20 -5.94 -4.95
N VAL A 156 13.44 -4.89 -4.67
CA VAL A 156 13.09 -4.49 -3.29
C VAL A 156 12.28 -5.60 -2.59
N ALA A 157 11.30 -6.20 -3.25
CA ALA A 157 10.51 -7.30 -2.69
C ALA A 157 11.37 -8.51 -2.33
N CYS A 158 12.29 -8.91 -3.22
CA CYS A 158 13.23 -10.00 -2.97
C CYS A 158 14.11 -9.70 -1.75
N MET A 159 14.68 -8.50 -1.68
CA MET A 159 15.55 -8.12 -0.58
C MET A 159 14.80 -8.05 0.76
N LEU A 160 13.55 -7.56 0.76
CA LEU A 160 12.70 -7.60 1.96
C LEU A 160 12.46 -9.04 2.43
N ALA A 161 12.15 -9.96 1.52
CA ALA A 161 11.92 -11.36 1.85
C ALA A 161 13.19 -12.05 2.40
N MET A 162 14.35 -11.72 1.83
CA MET A 162 15.63 -12.30 2.25
C MET A 162 16.14 -11.74 3.59
N GLU A 163 15.95 -10.45 3.84
CA GLU A 163 16.50 -9.77 5.03
C GLU A 163 15.56 -9.82 6.26
N THR A 164 14.28 -10.16 6.08
CA THR A 164 13.29 -10.20 7.16
C THR A 164 12.76 -11.61 7.40
N SER A 165 12.13 -11.83 8.55
CA SER A 165 11.39 -13.08 8.82
C SER A 165 9.92 -13.02 8.38
N LYS A 166 9.55 -12.01 7.58
CA LYS A 166 8.17 -11.69 7.25
C LYS A 166 7.71 -12.33 5.95
N LYS A 167 6.39 -12.55 5.83
CA LYS A 167 5.76 -12.96 4.56
C LYS A 167 5.64 -11.73 3.66
N VAL A 168 6.38 -11.75 2.55
CA VAL A 168 6.40 -10.67 1.58
C VAL A 168 5.59 -11.07 0.35
N GLY A 169 4.60 -10.25 0.01
CA GLY A 169 3.86 -10.35 -1.26
C GLY A 169 4.48 -9.47 -2.34
N TYR A 170 4.41 -9.91 -3.59
CA TYR A 170 4.63 -9.09 -4.77
C TYR A 170 3.45 -9.25 -5.73
N LEU A 171 2.72 -8.18 -5.98
CA LEU A 171 1.61 -8.16 -6.95
C LEU A 171 2.02 -7.34 -8.17
N CYS A 172 2.10 -8.01 -9.33
CA CYS A 172 2.33 -7.32 -10.60
C CYS A 172 0.98 -6.81 -11.13
N LEU A 173 0.60 -5.59 -10.76
CA LEU A 173 -0.63 -4.91 -11.18
C LEU A 173 -0.42 -3.97 -12.38
N ASN A 174 0.71 -4.08 -13.06
CA ASN A 174 0.93 -3.48 -14.38
C ASN A 174 0.19 -4.29 -15.45
N LEU A 175 -1.14 -4.12 -15.51
CA LEU A 175 -2.07 -4.98 -16.24
C LEU A 175 -1.82 -5.06 -17.75
N LYS A 176 -1.21 -4.03 -18.34
CA LYS A 176 -0.91 -3.97 -19.79
C LYS A 176 0.47 -4.54 -20.14
N SER A 177 1.34 -4.78 -19.15
CA SER A 177 2.71 -5.23 -19.41
C SER A 177 3.30 -6.09 -18.27
N SER A 178 2.69 -7.24 -17.99
CA SER A 178 3.33 -8.24 -17.10
C SER A 178 4.35 -9.09 -17.88
N LYS A 179 5.65 -8.89 -17.60
CA LYS A 179 6.76 -9.67 -18.19
C LYS A 179 7.60 -10.40 -17.14
N LEU A 180 7.25 -10.25 -15.86
CA LEU A 180 8.07 -10.75 -14.74
C LEU A 180 8.32 -12.26 -14.84
N HIS A 181 7.31 -13.05 -15.21
CA HIS A 181 7.45 -14.49 -15.40
C HIS A 181 8.57 -14.84 -16.39
N ARG A 182 8.66 -14.11 -17.52
CA ARG A 182 9.74 -14.29 -18.51
C ARG A 182 11.09 -13.90 -17.94
N TYR A 183 11.16 -12.79 -17.21
CA TYR A 183 12.41 -12.33 -16.60
C TYR A 183 12.96 -13.31 -15.55
N LEU A 184 12.08 -14.12 -14.97
CA LEU A 184 12.40 -15.19 -14.02
C LEU A 184 12.56 -16.57 -14.67
N GLY A 185 12.47 -16.68 -16.00
CA GLY A 185 12.59 -17.96 -16.71
C GLY A 185 11.47 -18.94 -16.39
N ARG A 186 10.26 -18.44 -16.10
CA ARG A 186 9.06 -19.26 -15.87
C ARG A 186 8.30 -19.42 -17.18
N GLU A 187 8.42 -20.58 -17.83
CA GLU A 187 7.83 -20.82 -19.16
C GLU A 187 6.57 -21.69 -19.15
N GLU A 188 6.28 -22.43 -18.07
CA GLU A 188 5.13 -23.35 -18.00
C GLU A 188 4.27 -23.14 -16.75
N HIS A 189 2.94 -23.23 -16.92
CA HIS A 189 1.91 -23.32 -15.86
C HIS A 189 2.01 -22.30 -14.72
N ILE A 190 2.30 -21.04 -15.04
CA ILE A 190 2.19 -19.96 -14.05
C ILE A 190 0.73 -19.62 -13.77
N PHE A 191 0.41 -19.41 -12.50
CA PHE A 191 -0.86 -18.82 -12.11
C PHE A 191 -0.74 -17.29 -12.18
N THR A 192 -1.69 -16.64 -12.84
CA THR A 192 -1.70 -15.19 -13.07
C THR A 192 -2.95 -14.56 -12.48
N LEU A 193 -2.99 -13.23 -12.45
CA LEU A 193 -4.17 -12.46 -12.04
C LEU A 193 -5.43 -12.85 -12.83
N ASP A 194 -5.29 -13.30 -14.09
CA ASP A 194 -6.39 -13.82 -14.91
C ASP A 194 -7.15 -14.95 -14.21
N GLY A 195 -6.43 -15.83 -13.52
CA GLY A 195 -6.99 -16.97 -12.81
C GLY A 195 -7.85 -16.58 -11.60
N LEU A 196 -7.74 -15.34 -11.10
CA LEU A 196 -8.53 -14.84 -9.97
C LEU A 196 -9.79 -14.07 -10.39
N ARG A 197 -10.03 -13.85 -11.69
CA ARG A 197 -11.10 -12.95 -12.15
C ARG A 197 -12.48 -13.29 -11.59
N ALA A 198 -12.85 -14.57 -11.57
CA ALA A 198 -14.15 -15.00 -11.04
C ALA A 198 -14.26 -14.69 -9.54
N GLU A 199 -13.21 -14.97 -8.77
CA GLU A 199 -13.17 -14.74 -7.32
C GLU A 199 -13.14 -13.24 -6.97
N LEU A 200 -12.50 -12.42 -7.81
CA LEU A 200 -12.49 -10.96 -7.66
C LEU A 200 -13.87 -10.35 -7.97
N LYS A 201 -14.51 -10.80 -9.06
CA LYS A 201 -15.88 -10.39 -9.41
C LYS A 201 -16.88 -10.73 -8.33
N ALA A 202 -16.78 -11.94 -7.79
CA ALA A 202 -17.65 -12.44 -6.72
C ALA A 202 -17.25 -11.93 -5.32
N GLN A 203 -16.16 -11.15 -5.20
CA GLN A 203 -15.60 -10.69 -3.93
C GLN A 203 -15.31 -11.84 -2.94
N SER A 204 -15.02 -13.04 -3.46
CA SER A 204 -14.89 -14.28 -2.68
C SER A 204 -13.44 -14.72 -2.48
N LEU A 205 -12.47 -14.05 -3.10
CA LEU A 205 -11.04 -14.33 -2.90
C LEU A 205 -10.66 -14.20 -1.40
N THR A 206 -9.95 -15.20 -0.86
CA THR A 206 -9.47 -15.21 0.54
C THR A 206 -7.95 -15.10 0.64
N PRO A 207 -7.39 -14.71 1.81
CA PRO A 207 -5.93 -14.65 2.01
C PRO A 207 -5.22 -15.99 1.78
N GLU A 208 -5.82 -17.10 2.21
CA GLU A 208 -5.28 -18.46 2.06
C GLU A 208 -5.23 -18.85 0.59
N ARG A 209 -6.30 -18.52 -0.15
CA ARG A 209 -6.36 -18.74 -1.59
C ARG A 209 -5.28 -17.93 -2.31
N LEU A 210 -5.12 -16.65 -1.96
CA LEU A 210 -4.07 -15.81 -2.53
C LEU A 210 -2.67 -16.39 -2.25
N LEU A 211 -2.38 -16.80 -1.01
CA LEU A 211 -1.12 -17.45 -0.64
C LEU A 211 -0.85 -18.75 -1.39
N HIS A 212 -1.90 -19.50 -1.72
CA HIS A 212 -1.80 -20.78 -2.43
C HIS A 212 -1.48 -20.58 -3.91
N VAL A 213 -2.06 -19.57 -4.55
CA VAL A 213 -1.86 -19.34 -5.99
C VAL A 213 -0.57 -18.58 -6.32
N CYS A 214 0.00 -17.85 -5.36
CA CYS A 214 1.25 -17.14 -5.58
C CYS A 214 2.44 -18.11 -5.80
N ASP A 215 3.28 -17.80 -6.78
CA ASP A 215 4.57 -18.45 -6.97
C ASP A 215 5.51 -18.13 -5.81
N LYS A 216 6.41 -19.07 -5.48
CA LYS A 216 7.35 -18.98 -4.37
C LYS A 216 8.76 -19.23 -4.89
N PRO A 217 9.45 -18.17 -5.38
CA PRO A 217 10.81 -18.29 -5.88
C PRO A 217 11.73 -18.94 -4.85
N LYS A 218 12.46 -19.98 -5.25
CA LYS A 218 13.36 -20.73 -4.35
C LYS A 218 14.49 -19.86 -3.82
N GLU A 219 14.88 -18.87 -4.62
CA GLU A 219 15.99 -17.94 -4.39
C GLU A 219 15.65 -16.89 -3.32
N ALA A 220 14.37 -16.63 -3.06
CA ALA A 220 13.88 -15.61 -2.13
C ALA A 220 12.84 -16.18 -1.16
N HIS A 221 13.29 -16.99 -0.20
CA HIS A 221 12.42 -17.59 0.82
C HIS A 221 11.61 -16.53 1.58
N GLY A 222 10.28 -16.67 1.58
CA GLY A 222 9.36 -15.71 2.20
C GLY A 222 8.63 -14.82 1.18
N LEU A 223 9.10 -14.79 -0.07
CA LEU A 223 8.46 -14.08 -1.17
C LEU A 223 7.33 -14.92 -1.78
N HIS A 224 6.21 -14.25 -2.05
CA HIS A 224 5.04 -14.78 -2.73
C HIS A 224 4.69 -13.85 -3.90
N VAL A 225 4.67 -14.38 -5.12
CA VAL A 225 4.53 -13.59 -6.35
C VAL A 225 3.21 -13.91 -7.03
N LEU A 226 2.33 -12.92 -7.15
CA LEU A 226 1.21 -12.96 -8.08
C LEU A 226 1.63 -12.30 -9.39
N TYR A 227 1.75 -13.11 -10.45
CA TYR A 227 2.01 -12.59 -11.79
C TYR A 227 0.80 -11.81 -12.30
N GLY A 228 1.09 -10.79 -13.10
CA GLY A 228 0.07 -9.88 -13.62
C GLY A 228 -0.74 -10.50 -14.74
N ASN A 229 -1.68 -9.72 -15.23
CA ASN A 229 -2.55 -10.08 -16.35
C ASN A 229 -1.74 -10.43 -17.62
N MET A 230 -2.08 -11.54 -18.25
CA MET A 230 -1.55 -11.99 -19.55
C MET A 230 -2.41 -11.52 -20.73
N LEU A 231 -3.72 -11.39 -20.52
CA LEU A 231 -4.71 -10.92 -21.48
C LEU A 231 -4.82 -9.39 -21.41
N ARG A 232 -3.95 -8.68 -22.12
CA ARG A 232 -3.83 -7.21 -22.03
C ARG A 232 -5.13 -6.47 -22.32
N GLU A 233 -5.94 -6.98 -23.24
CA GLU A 233 -7.26 -6.46 -23.56
C GLU A 233 -8.21 -6.48 -22.35
N GLN A 234 -7.94 -7.32 -21.35
CA GLN A 234 -8.71 -7.39 -20.12
C GLN A 234 -8.36 -6.32 -19.09
N ALA A 235 -7.27 -5.56 -19.29
CA ALA A 235 -6.76 -4.60 -18.30
C ALA A 235 -7.80 -3.53 -17.91
N GLU A 236 -8.62 -3.09 -18.86
CA GLU A 236 -9.62 -2.03 -18.67
C GLU A 236 -10.91 -2.55 -18.03
N PHE A 237 -11.07 -3.88 -17.93
CA PHE A 237 -12.26 -4.51 -17.37
C PHE A 237 -12.13 -4.91 -15.90
N PHE A 238 -10.98 -4.63 -15.28
CA PHE A 238 -10.87 -4.72 -13.83
C PHE A 238 -11.55 -3.51 -13.20
N THR A 239 -12.49 -3.75 -12.30
CA THR A 239 -13.18 -2.66 -11.60
C THR A 239 -12.41 -2.21 -10.36
N PRO A 240 -12.64 -0.98 -9.86
CA PRO A 240 -12.06 -0.55 -8.59
C PRO A 240 -12.41 -1.48 -7.42
N SER A 241 -13.65 -2.00 -7.34
CA SER A 241 -14.04 -2.92 -6.26
C SER A 241 -13.30 -4.25 -6.32
N GLU A 242 -13.06 -4.78 -7.52
CA GLU A 242 -12.25 -5.99 -7.71
C GLU A 242 -10.81 -5.79 -7.24
N ILE A 243 -10.18 -4.66 -7.60
CA ILE A 243 -8.81 -4.37 -7.18
C ILE A 243 -8.73 -4.09 -5.68
N ILE A 244 -9.62 -3.27 -5.13
CA ILE A 244 -9.62 -2.96 -3.69
C ILE A 244 -9.77 -4.26 -2.88
N HIS A 245 -10.62 -5.19 -3.34
CA HIS A 245 -10.71 -6.51 -2.73
C HIS A 245 -9.39 -7.28 -2.77
N LEU A 246 -8.72 -7.33 -3.93
CA LEU A 246 -7.41 -7.96 -4.03
C LEU A 246 -6.40 -7.35 -3.04
N LEU A 247 -6.34 -6.02 -2.95
CA LEU A 247 -5.43 -5.31 -2.06
C LEU A 247 -5.74 -5.57 -0.59
N ARG A 248 -7.04 -5.62 -0.22
CA ARG A 248 -7.50 -6.03 1.10
C ARG A 248 -7.07 -7.46 1.44
N VAL A 249 -7.29 -8.40 0.52
CA VAL A 249 -6.88 -9.80 0.70
C VAL A 249 -5.35 -9.89 0.84
N ALA A 250 -4.60 -9.09 0.08
CA ALA A 250 -3.15 -9.03 0.16
C ALA A 250 -2.66 -8.52 1.52
N ARG A 251 -3.34 -7.53 2.13
CA ARG A 251 -3.07 -7.12 3.51
C ARG A 251 -3.24 -8.32 4.46
N GLY A 252 -4.36 -9.04 4.40
CA GLY A 252 -4.58 -10.23 5.21
C GLY A 252 -3.58 -11.38 4.98
N ALA A 253 -3.04 -11.50 3.77
CA ALA A 253 -2.13 -12.58 3.40
C ALA A 253 -0.66 -12.34 3.80
N PHE A 254 -0.19 -11.08 3.71
CA PHE A 254 1.21 -10.71 3.79
C PHE A 254 1.48 -9.68 4.89
N ASP A 255 2.63 -9.77 5.56
CA ASP A 255 3.06 -8.73 6.50
C ASP A 255 3.41 -7.43 5.75
N ILE A 256 3.92 -7.57 4.53
CA ILE A 256 4.22 -6.47 3.62
C ILE A 256 4.07 -6.94 2.17
N CYS A 257 3.51 -6.08 1.32
CA CYS A 257 3.22 -6.38 -0.06
C CYS A 257 3.72 -5.25 -0.95
N ILE A 258 4.63 -5.60 -1.86
CA ILE A 258 5.06 -4.70 -2.92
C ILE A 258 4.07 -4.82 -4.08
N ILE A 259 3.61 -3.68 -4.58
CA ILE A 259 2.68 -3.60 -5.70
C ILE A 259 3.39 -2.83 -6.81
N GLU A 260 3.45 -3.40 -8.01
CA GLU A 260 3.88 -2.70 -9.21
C GLU A 260 2.65 -2.29 -10.02
N VAL A 261 2.48 -1.01 -10.32
CA VAL A 261 1.40 -0.51 -11.19
C VAL A 261 1.94 0.08 -12.50
N SER A 262 1.05 0.31 -13.46
CA SER A 262 1.39 0.95 -14.74
C SER A 262 1.80 2.41 -14.55
N ALA A 263 2.66 2.91 -15.43
CA ALA A 263 2.95 4.35 -15.53
C ALA A 263 1.72 5.14 -16.03
N TYR A 264 0.81 4.48 -16.75
CA TYR A 264 -0.44 5.07 -17.21
C TYR A 264 -1.55 4.86 -16.18
N TRP A 265 -2.26 5.95 -15.88
CA TRP A 265 -3.34 6.02 -14.89
C TRP A 265 -4.70 5.81 -15.56
N ASP A 266 -4.80 4.79 -16.41
CA ASP A 266 -5.94 4.53 -17.30
C ASP A 266 -6.75 3.29 -16.90
N ASN A 267 -6.45 2.70 -15.75
CA ASN A 267 -7.10 1.48 -15.27
C ASN A 267 -7.24 1.49 -13.74
N ALA A 268 -8.18 0.68 -13.25
CA ALA A 268 -8.48 0.60 -11.82
C ALA A 268 -7.28 0.17 -10.97
N ALA A 269 -6.41 -0.69 -11.50
CA ALA A 269 -5.30 -1.22 -10.72
C ALA A 269 -4.25 -0.16 -10.39
N THR A 270 -3.94 0.74 -11.32
CA THR A 270 -3.05 1.88 -11.04
C THR A 270 -3.63 2.80 -9.98
N VAL A 271 -4.87 3.25 -10.17
CA VAL A 271 -5.49 4.25 -9.28
C VAL A 271 -5.73 3.68 -7.89
N SER A 272 -6.40 2.52 -7.79
CA SER A 272 -6.67 1.86 -6.51
C SER A 272 -5.38 1.41 -5.83
N GLY A 273 -4.40 0.91 -6.58
CA GLY A 273 -3.08 0.54 -6.05
C GLY A 273 -2.36 1.71 -5.39
N LEU A 274 -2.49 2.92 -5.92
CA LEU A 274 -1.91 4.12 -5.34
C LEU A 274 -2.71 4.64 -4.14
N LEU A 275 -4.03 4.76 -4.26
CA LEU A 275 -4.90 5.26 -3.19
C LEU A 275 -4.77 4.40 -1.91
N GLU A 276 -4.72 3.08 -2.07
CA GLU A 276 -4.67 2.14 -0.94
C GLU A 276 -3.27 1.93 -0.36
N ALA A 277 -2.21 2.47 -0.98
CA ALA A 277 -0.84 2.27 -0.55
C ALA A 277 -0.51 3.03 0.74
N ASP A 278 0.21 2.36 1.66
CA ASP A 278 0.82 2.98 2.84
C ASP A 278 2.11 3.74 2.50
N SER A 279 2.75 3.41 1.37
CA SER A 279 3.87 4.16 0.79
C SER A 279 3.79 4.11 -0.72
N LYS A 280 3.98 5.26 -1.37
CA LYS A 280 3.88 5.42 -2.83
C LYS A 280 5.25 5.83 -3.35
N ILE A 281 5.80 5.07 -4.29
CA ILE A 281 7.15 5.29 -4.83
C ILE A 281 7.00 5.61 -6.30
N VAL A 282 7.43 6.81 -6.68
CA VAL A 282 7.62 7.17 -8.07
C VAL A 282 9.01 6.75 -8.51
N VAL A 283 9.06 5.95 -9.55
CA VAL A 283 10.28 5.53 -10.23
C VAL A 283 10.48 6.42 -11.46
N THR A 284 11.66 7.03 -11.61
CA THR A 284 11.99 7.85 -12.78
C THR A 284 13.47 7.72 -13.14
N THR A 285 13.91 8.32 -14.25
CA THR A 285 15.31 8.30 -14.71
C THR A 285 15.89 9.70 -14.80
N GLY A 286 17.16 9.82 -15.22
CA GLY A 286 17.78 11.11 -15.57
C GLY A 286 17.35 11.71 -16.91
N ASP A 287 16.46 11.06 -17.68
CA ASP A 287 15.87 11.68 -18.87
C ASP A 287 14.89 12.79 -18.48
N ILE A 288 15.06 13.97 -19.08
CA ILE A 288 14.24 15.16 -18.80
C ILE A 288 12.75 14.91 -19.01
N ALA A 289 12.38 14.16 -20.05
CA ALA A 289 10.97 13.87 -20.32
C ALA A 289 10.34 13.06 -19.18
N HIS A 290 11.13 12.18 -18.54
CA HIS A 290 10.62 11.28 -17.50
C HIS A 290 10.38 12.00 -16.17
N PHE A 291 11.33 12.81 -15.70
CA PHE A 291 11.21 13.44 -14.36
C PHE A 291 10.60 14.84 -14.37
N GLN A 292 10.56 15.51 -15.52
CA GLN A 292 9.95 16.84 -15.66
C GLN A 292 8.55 16.75 -16.26
N GLU A 293 8.42 16.27 -17.49
CA GLU A 293 7.13 16.27 -18.20
C GLU A 293 6.18 15.18 -17.67
N ASP A 294 6.59 13.92 -17.76
CA ASP A 294 5.75 12.78 -17.38
C ASP A 294 5.41 12.78 -15.89
N PHE A 295 6.39 13.06 -15.03
CA PHE A 295 6.16 13.24 -13.60
C PHE A 295 5.11 14.34 -13.33
N SER A 296 5.25 15.51 -13.96
CA SER A 296 4.31 16.61 -13.77
C SER A 296 2.90 16.23 -14.22
N ARG A 297 2.76 15.61 -15.40
CA ARG A 297 1.45 15.20 -15.93
C ARG A 297 0.80 14.11 -15.10
N TRP A 298 1.50 13.03 -14.80
CA TRP A 298 0.90 11.89 -14.10
C TRP A 298 0.76 12.13 -12.60
N ILE A 299 1.80 12.62 -11.93
CA ILE A 299 1.82 12.70 -10.47
C ILE A 299 1.22 14.02 -9.97
N ARG A 300 1.56 15.17 -10.58
CA ARG A 300 1.03 16.46 -10.10
C ARG A 300 -0.39 16.72 -10.63
N GLN A 301 -0.60 16.57 -11.93
CA GLN A 301 -1.90 16.91 -12.54
C GLN A 301 -2.91 15.80 -12.32
N VAL A 302 -2.68 14.61 -12.88
CA VAL A 302 -3.64 13.49 -12.75
C VAL A 302 -3.77 13.01 -11.30
N GLY A 303 -2.68 12.91 -10.56
CA GLY A 303 -2.72 12.56 -9.13
C GLY A 303 -3.66 13.44 -8.31
N SER A 304 -3.64 14.76 -8.54
CA SER A 304 -4.50 15.70 -7.82
C SER A 304 -6.00 15.46 -8.05
N VAL A 305 -6.39 14.99 -9.24
CA VAL A 305 -7.79 14.61 -9.55
C VAL A 305 -8.29 13.49 -8.65
N PHE A 306 -7.38 12.60 -8.22
CA PHE A 306 -7.68 11.51 -7.30
C PHE A 306 -7.40 11.86 -5.82
N GLY A 307 -7.09 13.13 -5.51
CA GLY A 307 -6.73 13.55 -4.16
C GLY A 307 -5.33 13.11 -3.71
N LEU A 308 -4.46 12.71 -4.65
CA LEU A 308 -3.08 12.37 -4.38
C LEU A 308 -2.19 13.60 -4.56
N GLN A 309 -1.64 14.10 -3.46
CA GLN A 309 -0.68 15.20 -3.49
C GLN A 309 0.73 14.68 -3.82
N PRO A 310 1.58 15.44 -4.53
CA PRO A 310 2.92 15.00 -4.91
C PRO A 310 3.80 14.62 -3.71
N ASP A 311 3.67 15.32 -2.59
CA ASP A 311 4.41 15.07 -1.35
C ASP A 311 4.03 13.75 -0.65
N ALA A 312 2.94 13.10 -1.06
CA ALA A 312 2.59 11.74 -0.64
C ALA A 312 3.48 10.66 -1.30
N PHE A 313 4.36 11.04 -2.22
CA PHE A 313 5.26 10.14 -2.93
C PHE A 313 6.71 10.27 -2.50
N GLU A 314 7.38 9.13 -2.48
CA GLU A 314 8.82 8.99 -2.37
C GLU A 314 9.44 8.78 -3.77
N LEU A 315 10.67 9.22 -3.95
CA LEU A 315 11.39 9.13 -5.23
C LEU A 315 12.41 8.01 -5.23
N MET A 316 12.38 7.19 -6.29
CA MET A 316 13.45 6.26 -6.64
C MET A 316 13.98 6.55 -8.04
N ALA A 317 15.25 6.93 -8.14
CA ALA A 317 15.90 7.20 -9.42
C ALA A 317 16.52 5.90 -9.99
N VAL A 318 16.18 5.52 -11.21
CA VAL A 318 16.69 4.30 -11.85
C VAL A 318 17.41 4.61 -13.15
N GLN A 319 18.25 3.68 -13.57
CA GLN A 319 19.10 3.83 -14.77
C GLN A 319 19.99 5.08 -14.72
N THR A 320 20.34 5.53 -13.52
CA THR A 320 21.26 6.66 -13.35
C THR A 320 22.68 6.21 -13.66
N ASP A 321 23.44 7.02 -14.36
CA ASP A 321 24.87 6.76 -14.53
C ASP A 321 25.62 7.16 -13.25
N ARG A 322 26.55 6.32 -12.79
CA ARG A 322 27.43 6.66 -11.66
C ARG A 322 28.43 7.74 -12.05
N HIS A 323 28.75 7.81 -13.34
CA HIS A 323 29.62 8.81 -13.95
C HIS A 323 28.82 9.61 -14.95
N ALA A 324 27.78 10.31 -14.46
CA ALA A 324 26.99 11.22 -15.26
C ALA A 324 27.91 12.12 -16.08
N LYS A 325 27.77 12.06 -17.40
CA LYS A 325 28.47 13.00 -18.29
C LYS A 325 28.01 14.41 -17.95
N GLN A 326 28.80 15.44 -18.27
CA GLN A 326 28.44 16.84 -18.01
C GLN A 326 27.07 17.25 -18.61
N SER A 327 26.56 16.49 -19.59
CA SER A 327 25.28 16.69 -20.25
C SER A 327 24.10 15.89 -19.66
N GLU A 328 24.30 15.11 -18.60
CA GLU A 328 23.26 14.27 -18.00
C GLU A 328 22.76 14.88 -16.68
N PHE A 329 21.44 14.78 -16.44
CA PHE A 329 20.85 15.26 -15.19
C PHE A 329 21.26 14.36 -14.02
N THR A 330 21.70 15.00 -12.95
CA THR A 330 22.09 14.29 -11.73
C THR A 330 20.86 13.95 -10.88
N ILE A 331 21.01 13.05 -9.92
CA ILE A 331 19.97 12.78 -8.92
C ILE A 331 19.58 14.06 -8.15
N LYS A 332 20.50 15.01 -7.99
CA LYS A 332 20.19 16.30 -7.34
C LYS A 332 19.24 17.13 -8.19
N ASP A 333 19.40 17.11 -9.51
CA ASP A 333 18.53 17.84 -10.44
C ASP A 333 17.13 17.22 -10.47
N ILE A 334 17.04 15.88 -10.54
CA ILE A 334 15.76 15.16 -10.45
C ILE A 334 15.04 15.51 -9.14
N ARG A 335 15.74 15.51 -8.00
CA ARG A 335 15.15 15.88 -6.70
C ARG A 335 14.70 17.33 -6.67
N LYS A 336 15.48 18.24 -7.25
CA LYS A 336 15.12 19.66 -7.32
C LYS A 336 13.89 19.89 -8.18
N GLU A 337 13.71 19.14 -9.27
CA GLU A 337 12.52 19.27 -10.12
C GLU A 337 11.28 18.64 -9.47
N THR A 338 11.44 17.43 -8.96
CA THR A 338 10.32 16.65 -8.40
C THR A 338 9.91 17.13 -7.02
N GLN A 339 10.83 17.75 -6.25
CA GLN A 339 10.66 18.14 -4.85
C GLN A 339 10.35 16.95 -3.92
N LEU A 340 10.67 15.73 -4.35
CA LEU A 340 10.40 14.52 -3.58
C LEU A 340 11.62 14.09 -2.75
N HIS A 341 11.34 13.42 -1.63
CA HIS A 341 12.38 12.77 -0.84
C HIS A 341 12.90 11.53 -1.58
N LEU A 342 14.23 11.37 -1.63
CA LEU A 342 14.87 10.27 -2.36
C LEU A 342 15.04 9.05 -1.46
N ILE A 343 14.27 8.00 -1.72
CA ILE A 343 14.38 6.75 -0.98
C ILE A 343 15.52 5.86 -1.51
N GLY A 344 15.94 6.01 -2.76
CA GLY A 344 17.15 5.39 -3.25
C GLY A 344 17.35 5.52 -4.76
N HIS A 345 18.36 4.82 -5.26
CA HIS A 345 18.63 4.78 -6.69
C HIS A 345 19.16 3.41 -7.13
N VAL A 346 18.96 3.08 -8.41
CA VAL A 346 19.53 1.92 -9.08
C VAL A 346 20.30 2.42 -10.29
N SER A 347 21.59 2.07 -10.36
CA SER A 347 22.45 2.50 -11.45
C SER A 347 22.05 1.81 -12.76
N ARG A 348 22.48 2.36 -13.89
CA ARG A 348 22.37 1.65 -15.18
C ARG A 348 23.32 0.45 -15.18
N HIS A 349 22.77 -0.76 -15.28
CA HIS A 349 23.53 -2.00 -15.41
C HIS A 349 23.42 -2.52 -16.85
N GLY A 350 24.54 -2.49 -17.60
CA GLY A 350 24.54 -2.79 -19.04
C GLY A 350 24.14 -4.22 -19.40
N ASP A 351 24.28 -5.16 -18.46
CA ASP A 351 23.88 -6.56 -18.61
C ASP A 351 22.43 -6.84 -18.20
N ALA A 352 21.72 -5.89 -17.58
CA ALA A 352 20.39 -6.11 -17.03
C ALA A 352 19.36 -6.59 -18.05
N LEU A 353 19.30 -5.93 -19.21
CA LEU A 353 18.36 -6.32 -20.27
C LEU A 353 18.67 -7.73 -20.81
N ALA A 354 19.95 -8.03 -21.02
CA ALA A 354 20.38 -9.34 -21.51
C ALA A 354 19.99 -10.46 -20.53
N ARG A 355 20.21 -10.25 -19.23
CA ARG A 355 19.81 -11.21 -18.19
C ARG A 355 18.29 -11.38 -18.11
N CYS A 356 17.53 -10.30 -18.15
CA CYS A 356 16.06 -10.36 -18.18
C CYS A 356 15.55 -11.17 -19.39
N ASN A 357 16.12 -10.93 -20.59
CA ASN A 357 15.74 -11.65 -21.80
C ASN A 357 16.10 -13.16 -21.76
N GLN A 358 17.07 -13.54 -20.93
CA GLN A 358 17.48 -14.93 -20.71
C GLN A 358 16.76 -15.60 -19.54
N GLY A 359 15.79 -14.93 -18.89
CA GLY A 359 15.13 -15.46 -17.69
C GLY A 359 16.00 -15.49 -16.44
N LYS A 360 17.05 -14.66 -16.40
CA LYS A 360 18.10 -14.65 -15.38
C LYS A 360 18.08 -13.39 -14.51
N LEU A 361 16.90 -12.78 -14.30
CA LEU A 361 16.79 -11.58 -13.47
C LEU A 361 17.38 -11.79 -12.06
N MET A 362 17.20 -12.98 -11.47
CA MET A 362 17.75 -13.27 -10.13
C MET A 362 19.28 -13.16 -10.05
N GLU A 363 20.00 -13.33 -11.16
CA GLU A 363 21.46 -13.14 -11.18
C GLU A 363 21.86 -11.68 -10.94
N LEU A 364 21.00 -10.70 -11.27
CA LEU A 364 21.21 -9.28 -10.93
C LEU A 364 21.08 -9.01 -9.43
N LEU A 365 20.39 -9.89 -8.71
CA LEU A 365 20.13 -9.79 -7.28
C LEU A 365 21.10 -10.65 -6.46
N ASN A 366 22.10 -11.28 -7.09
CA ASN A 366 23.17 -11.97 -6.39
C ASN A 366 24.04 -10.99 -5.58
N PRO A 367 24.55 -11.37 -4.40
CA PRO A 367 25.39 -10.49 -3.57
C PRO A 367 26.64 -9.94 -4.25
N THR A 368 27.11 -10.58 -5.32
CA THR A 368 28.27 -10.12 -6.12
C THR A 368 27.90 -9.06 -7.16
N HIS A 369 26.62 -8.92 -7.50
CA HIS A 369 26.17 -7.99 -8.52
C HIS A 369 25.85 -6.62 -7.88
N PRO A 370 26.31 -5.48 -8.46
CA PRO A 370 26.14 -4.17 -7.83
C PRO A 370 24.67 -3.78 -7.54
N MET A 371 23.74 -4.19 -8.41
CA MET A 371 22.30 -3.93 -8.23
C MET A 371 21.76 -4.50 -6.91
N HIS A 372 22.29 -5.64 -6.43
CA HIS A 372 21.89 -6.24 -5.15
C HIS A 372 22.00 -5.23 -4.01
N HIS A 373 23.14 -4.55 -3.89
CA HIS A 373 23.37 -3.59 -2.81
C HIS A 373 22.48 -2.36 -2.92
N GLU A 374 22.19 -1.91 -4.16
CA GLU A 374 21.33 -0.76 -4.45
C GLU A 374 19.89 -1.03 -4.02
N VAL A 375 19.30 -2.15 -4.44
CA VAL A 375 17.92 -2.50 -4.02
C VAL A 375 17.85 -2.92 -2.56
N LYS A 376 18.91 -3.53 -2.00
CA LYS A 376 18.99 -3.88 -0.57
C LYS A 376 19.01 -2.65 0.32
N ALA A 377 19.69 -1.59 -0.09
CA ALA A 377 19.68 -0.32 0.64
C ALA A 377 18.27 0.28 0.73
N VAL A 378 17.48 0.19 -0.35
CA VAL A 378 16.08 0.63 -0.36
C VAL A 378 15.20 -0.28 0.51
N ALA A 379 15.33 -1.60 0.37
CA ALA A 379 14.59 -2.56 1.18
C ALA A 379 14.83 -2.37 2.69
N ARG A 380 16.06 -2.07 3.11
CA ARG A 380 16.38 -1.76 4.51
C ARG A 380 15.64 -0.55 5.04
N LYS A 381 15.53 0.52 4.25
CA LYS A 381 14.76 1.72 4.65
C LYS A 381 13.30 1.37 4.92
N PHE A 382 12.68 0.53 4.09
CA PHE A 382 11.31 0.06 4.33
C PHE A 382 11.22 -0.86 5.55
N ALA A 383 12.17 -1.79 5.72
CA ALA A 383 12.22 -2.65 6.89
C ALA A 383 12.31 -1.83 8.19
N ASP A 384 13.16 -0.80 8.21
CA ASP A 384 13.33 0.09 9.36
C ASP A 384 12.09 0.96 9.59
N PHE A 385 11.55 1.58 8.53
CA PHE A 385 10.36 2.43 8.59
C PHE A 385 9.14 1.68 9.13
N TYR A 386 8.92 0.45 8.65
CA TYR A 386 7.82 -0.41 9.10
C TYR A 386 8.17 -1.29 10.30
N LYS A 387 9.36 -1.13 10.88
CA LYS A 387 9.84 -1.88 12.06
C LYS A 387 9.74 -3.41 11.88
N LEU A 388 10.10 -3.88 10.69
CA LEU A 388 10.06 -5.31 10.38
C LEU A 388 11.20 -6.03 11.10
N PRO A 389 10.94 -7.19 11.74
CA PRO A 389 11.97 -7.98 12.38
C PRO A 389 12.95 -8.49 11.32
N GLN A 390 14.20 -8.09 11.47
CA GLN A 390 15.28 -8.61 10.65
C GLN A 390 15.43 -10.10 10.94
N ARG A 391 15.69 -10.87 9.88
CA ARG A 391 16.05 -12.27 10.04
C ARG A 391 17.37 -12.29 10.79
N SER A 392 17.38 -12.92 11.97
CA SER A 392 18.62 -13.13 12.70
C SER A 392 19.55 -13.90 11.77
N SER A 393 20.52 -13.22 11.16
CA SER A 393 21.57 -13.91 10.44
C SER A 393 22.15 -14.88 11.47
N VAL A 394 22.16 -16.18 11.18
CA VAL A 394 23.07 -17.09 11.87
C VAL A 394 24.41 -16.39 11.78
N ARG A 395 24.89 -15.87 12.92
CA ARG A 395 26.13 -15.09 12.99
C ARG A 395 27.14 -15.86 12.16
N GLN A 396 27.63 -15.26 11.07
CA GLN A 396 28.90 -15.71 10.54
C GLN A 396 29.86 -15.57 11.70
N GLU A 397 30.24 -16.70 12.31
CA GLU A 397 31.18 -16.72 13.39
C GLU A 397 32.38 -15.90 12.95
N THR A 398 32.62 -14.80 13.66
CA THR A 398 33.80 -13.99 13.37
C THR A 398 35.01 -14.89 13.48
N TRP A 399 36.05 -14.64 12.69
CA TRP A 399 37.33 -15.37 12.80
C TRP A 399 37.79 -15.51 14.26
N PHE A 400 37.51 -14.48 15.07
CA PHE A 400 37.74 -14.46 16.51
C PHE A 400 36.95 -15.53 17.31
N GLN A 401 35.68 -15.77 16.96
CA GLN A 401 34.85 -16.83 17.56
C GLN A 401 35.34 -18.23 17.17
N LYS A 402 35.83 -18.40 15.93
CA LYS A 402 36.48 -19.65 15.49
C LYS A 402 37.79 -19.93 16.24
N LEU A 403 38.56 -18.89 16.58
CA LEU A 403 39.78 -19.00 17.39
C LEU A 403 39.50 -19.42 18.85
N ILE A 404 38.41 -18.89 19.43
CA ILE A 404 38.01 -19.23 20.80
C ILE A 404 37.45 -20.67 20.86
N ALA A 405 36.67 -21.08 19.85
CA ALA A 405 36.19 -22.45 19.74
C ALA A 405 37.32 -23.47 19.48
N GLY A 406 38.33 -23.10 18.68
CA GLY A 406 39.50 -23.94 18.40
C GLY A 406 40.43 -24.18 19.60
N LYS A 407 40.45 -23.28 20.61
CA LYS A 407 41.25 -23.47 21.83
C LYS A 407 40.62 -24.39 22.87
N ARG A 408 39.33 -24.75 22.75
CA ARG A 408 38.71 -25.74 23.64
C ARG A 408 38.88 -27.20 23.18
N ALA A 409 39.46 -27.43 22.00
CA ALA A 409 39.71 -28.77 21.48
C ALA A 409 41.10 -29.33 21.83
N VAL A 410 41.97 -28.54 22.47
CA VAL A 410 43.30 -28.98 22.93
C VAL A 410 43.66 -28.28 24.24
N SER A 411 43.11 -28.77 25.36
CA SER A 411 43.72 -28.83 26.71
C SER A 411 42.65 -29.16 27.75
#